data_AF-A0A8T3RXN0-F1
#
_entry.id   AF-A0A8T3RXN0-F1
#
_cell.length_a   1.000
_cell.length_b   1.000
_cell.length_c   1.000
_cell.angle_alpha   90.00
_cell.angle_beta   90.00
_cell.angle_gamma   90.00
#
_symmetry.space_group_name_H-M   'P 1'
#
loop_
_entity.id
_entity.type
_entity.pdbx_description
1 polymer ?
#
loop_
_entity_poly.entity_id
_entity_poly.type
_entity_poly.pdbx_seq_one_letter_code
_entity_poly.pdbx_strand_id
1 'polypeptide(L)'
;MLGGGLIALDMKSESNDLPKLAMMTKKYSRYAVRLVSLIMNGQIIATIRGIIAYIGVPPVIDNCIAVPLDYAIDKWETPPHIAVICHMYYPDMADEFRGYLLNIPYSFDLFITTDTKEKQLDIQNGFAQWRKGHVDVHVVPNRGRDIAPKLVACKDVYGQYEYFLHIHTKKSPHAESLGEWRTYLLQNLLGSEALVYSVFEAFRVDPDLGMIAPPHYKTLHKRVGWGLNFKQGKDIAMRMGISISKQRSIDFPSGSMFWGRSAALKPLLDCNFMLEEFPAEKKQKDETLAHVIERIYFYSCEKAGFRWVKIVNIIEQNGHIKSAKIDNSEDLKKFIAKGSGLL
;
A
#
# COMPACT_ATOMS: atom_id res chain seq x y z
N MET A 1 25.71 -42.11 -0.46
CA MET A 1 24.23 -42.05 -0.37
C MET A 1 23.81 -40.71 -0.96
N LEU A 2 23.50 -40.70 -2.25
CA LEU A 2 23.27 -39.48 -3.03
C LEU A 2 22.11 -39.72 -4.00
N GLY A 3 21.27 -38.69 -4.18
CA GLY A 3 20.52 -38.48 -5.42
C GLY A 3 18.99 -38.44 -5.29
N GLY A 4 18.43 -37.26 -5.01
CA GLY A 4 17.04 -36.93 -5.35
C GLY A 4 17.02 -36.19 -6.69
N GLY A 5 16.69 -36.90 -7.78
CA GLY A 5 16.54 -36.32 -9.11
C GLY A 5 15.10 -35.91 -9.39
N LEU A 6 14.88 -34.65 -9.77
CA LEU A 6 13.66 -34.17 -10.41
C LEU A 6 13.54 -34.83 -11.79
N ILE A 7 12.46 -35.58 -12.03
CA ILE A 7 12.09 -36.00 -13.40
C ILE A 7 11.17 -34.92 -13.97
N ALA A 8 11.67 -34.21 -14.98
CA ALA A 8 10.87 -33.36 -15.84
C ALA A 8 9.95 -34.24 -16.69
N LEU A 9 8.64 -34.05 -16.57
CA LEU A 9 7.67 -34.64 -17.49
C LEU A 9 7.52 -33.71 -18.70
N ASP A 10 8.19 -34.10 -19.78
CA ASP A 10 8.03 -33.52 -21.11
C ASP A 10 6.65 -33.90 -21.66
N MET A 11 5.78 -32.90 -21.86
CA MET A 11 4.45 -33.12 -22.45
C MET A 11 4.54 -33.12 -23.97
N LYS A 12 4.92 -34.27 -24.53
CA LYS A 12 4.63 -34.60 -25.93
C LYS A 12 4.04 -36.00 -26.03
N SER A 13 2.84 -36.03 -26.63
CA SER A 13 2.17 -37.16 -27.30
C SER A 13 1.77 -38.41 -26.48
N GLU A 14 0.48 -38.75 -26.63
CA GLU A 14 -0.10 -40.11 -26.68
C GLU A 14 -0.51 -40.82 -25.36
N SER A 15 -1.71 -40.46 -24.91
CA SER A 15 -2.90 -41.33 -24.72
C SER A 15 -2.85 -42.71 -24.00
N ASN A 16 -1.80 -43.11 -23.27
CA ASN A 16 -1.76 -44.49 -22.73
C ASN A 16 -1.79 -44.70 -21.20
N ASP A 17 -2.14 -43.70 -20.39
CA ASP A 17 -2.27 -43.86 -18.92
C ASP A 17 -3.72 -43.85 -18.39
N LEU A 18 -4.72 -44.22 -19.22
CA LEU A 18 -6.11 -44.37 -18.78
C LEU A 18 -6.36 -45.45 -17.69
N PRO A 19 -5.64 -46.60 -17.63
CA PRO A 19 -5.90 -47.61 -16.61
C PRO A 19 -5.55 -47.18 -15.18
N LYS A 20 -4.61 -46.24 -15.01
CA LYS A 20 -4.22 -45.71 -13.69
C LYS A 20 -5.23 -44.69 -13.14
N LEU A 21 -5.95 -43.98 -14.01
CA LEU A 21 -7.04 -43.08 -13.59
C LEU A 21 -8.29 -43.86 -13.10
N ALA A 22 -8.56 -45.02 -13.69
CA ALA A 22 -9.77 -45.81 -13.41
C ALA A 22 -9.76 -46.51 -12.02
N MET A 23 -8.58 -46.73 -11.42
CA MET A 23 -8.48 -47.35 -10.09
C MET A 23 -8.78 -46.37 -8.94
N MET A 24 -8.71 -45.05 -9.18
CA MET A 24 -9.06 -44.02 -8.19
C MET A 24 -10.56 -43.68 -8.13
N THR A 25 -11.38 -44.17 -9.08
CA THR A 25 -12.78 -43.74 -9.23
C THR A 25 -13.84 -44.52 -8.44
N LYS A 26 -13.46 -45.48 -7.57
CA LYS A 26 -14.46 -46.22 -6.78
C LYS A 26 -15.07 -45.45 -5.58
N LYS A 27 -14.69 -44.19 -5.33
CA LYS A 27 -15.14 -43.43 -4.13
C LYS A 27 -15.93 -42.12 -4.38
N TYR A 28 -16.13 -41.66 -5.61
CA TYR A 28 -16.78 -40.34 -5.86
C TYR A 28 -17.75 -40.34 -7.05
N SER A 29 -18.96 -40.90 -6.89
CA SER A 29 -19.84 -41.27 -8.01
C SER A 29 -20.86 -40.23 -8.51
N ARG A 30 -20.76 -38.93 -8.20
CA ARG A 30 -21.60 -37.90 -8.88
C ARG A 30 -20.87 -36.59 -9.22
N TYR A 31 -19.84 -36.23 -8.44
CA TYR A 31 -19.05 -35.02 -8.68
C TYR A 31 -18.08 -35.16 -9.86
N ALA A 32 -17.52 -36.37 -10.08
CA ALA A 32 -16.57 -36.60 -11.17
C ALA A 32 -17.22 -36.47 -12.56
N VAL A 33 -18.46 -36.93 -12.75
CA VAL A 33 -19.17 -36.84 -14.03
C VAL A 33 -19.51 -35.39 -14.39
N ARG A 34 -19.86 -34.57 -13.38
CA ARG A 34 -20.14 -33.14 -13.57
C ARG A 34 -18.86 -32.35 -13.89
N LEU A 35 -17.73 -32.74 -13.31
CA LEU A 35 -16.42 -32.14 -13.58
C LEU A 35 -15.94 -32.46 -15.01
N VAL A 36 -16.09 -33.71 -15.46
CA VAL A 36 -15.72 -34.15 -16.82
C VAL A 36 -16.58 -33.46 -17.88
N SER A 37 -17.89 -33.30 -17.62
CA SER A 37 -18.81 -32.53 -18.49
C SER A 37 -18.40 -31.06 -18.64
N LEU A 38 -17.94 -30.42 -17.56
CA LEU A 38 -17.49 -29.03 -17.58
C LEU A 38 -16.11 -28.85 -18.25
N ILE A 39 -15.26 -29.89 -18.19
CA ILE A 39 -13.95 -29.94 -18.88
C ILE A 39 -14.15 -30.08 -20.40
N MET A 40 -15.10 -30.91 -20.84
CA MET A 40 -15.36 -31.13 -22.27
C MET A 40 -16.03 -29.94 -22.98
N ASN A 41 -16.72 -29.06 -22.25
CA ASN A 41 -17.45 -27.92 -22.81
C ASN A 41 -16.65 -26.59 -22.81
N GLY A 42 -15.34 -26.61 -22.55
CA GLY A 42 -14.46 -25.43 -22.68
C GLY A 42 -14.71 -24.26 -21.70
N GLN A 43 -15.76 -24.31 -20.88
CA GLN A 43 -16.11 -23.25 -19.92
C GLN A 43 -15.14 -23.15 -18.72
N ILE A 44 -14.38 -24.21 -18.41
CA ILE A 44 -13.42 -24.21 -17.32
C ILE A 44 -12.05 -23.61 -17.72
N ILE A 45 -11.68 -23.60 -19.01
CA ILE A 45 -10.34 -23.12 -19.42
C ILE A 45 -10.19 -21.61 -19.19
N ALA A 46 -11.26 -20.83 -19.34
CA ALA A 46 -11.28 -19.42 -18.98
C ALA A 46 -11.15 -19.21 -17.45
N THR A 47 -11.83 -20.03 -16.66
CA THR A 47 -11.80 -19.95 -15.19
C THR A 47 -10.46 -20.43 -14.62
N ILE A 48 -9.84 -21.46 -15.18
CA ILE A 48 -8.51 -21.95 -14.80
C ILE A 48 -7.41 -20.99 -15.24
N ARG A 49 -7.50 -20.34 -16.41
CA ARG A 49 -6.55 -19.27 -16.78
C ARG A 49 -6.67 -18.07 -15.83
N GLY A 50 -7.87 -17.75 -15.36
CA GLY A 50 -8.09 -16.75 -14.32
C GLY A 50 -7.48 -17.14 -12.97
N ILE A 51 -7.59 -18.42 -12.58
CA ILE A 51 -7.04 -18.96 -11.33
C ILE A 51 -5.51 -19.10 -11.41
N ILE A 52 -4.94 -19.55 -12.53
CA ILE A 52 -3.48 -19.69 -12.71
C ILE A 52 -2.81 -18.33 -12.84
N ALA A 53 -3.47 -17.32 -13.43
CA ALA A 53 -2.99 -15.93 -13.38
C ALA A 53 -2.98 -15.35 -11.95
N TYR A 54 -3.75 -15.93 -11.03
CA TYR A 54 -3.79 -15.59 -9.61
C TYR A 54 -2.71 -16.32 -8.79
N ILE A 55 -2.13 -17.41 -9.31
CA ILE A 55 -1.15 -18.28 -8.61
C ILE A 55 0.31 -17.85 -8.92
N GLY A 56 0.53 -16.88 -9.81
CA GLY A 56 1.83 -16.62 -10.44
C GLY A 56 2.89 -15.87 -9.64
N VAL A 57 2.65 -15.44 -8.40
CA VAL A 57 3.67 -14.75 -7.59
C VAL A 57 3.57 -15.24 -6.14
N PRO A 58 4.65 -15.74 -5.51
CA PRO A 58 4.62 -16.11 -4.12
C PRO A 58 4.23 -14.91 -3.24
N PRO A 59 3.58 -15.14 -2.08
CA PRO A 59 3.17 -14.06 -1.19
C PRO A 59 4.38 -13.18 -0.83
N VAL A 60 4.25 -11.86 -0.95
CA VAL A 60 5.33 -10.91 -0.69
C VAL A 60 5.78 -11.03 0.76
N ILE A 61 6.97 -11.56 1.03
CA ILE A 61 7.52 -11.49 2.39
C ILE A 61 7.87 -10.02 2.65
N ASP A 62 7.18 -9.42 3.60
CA ASP A 62 7.40 -8.02 3.95
C ASP A 62 8.69 -7.91 4.76
N ASN A 63 9.79 -7.51 4.11
CA ASN A 63 11.03 -7.15 4.80
C ASN A 63 10.86 -5.74 5.37
N CYS A 64 10.83 -5.66 6.70
CA CYS A 64 10.53 -4.43 7.42
C CYS A 64 11.64 -4.06 8.38
N ILE A 65 11.79 -2.76 8.66
CA ILE A 65 12.55 -2.28 9.81
C ILE A 65 11.61 -2.34 11.03
N ALA A 66 12.08 -2.94 12.11
CA ALA A 66 11.39 -2.89 13.39
C ALA A 66 11.54 -1.49 13.99
N VAL A 67 10.43 -0.85 14.36
CA VAL A 67 10.40 0.48 14.98
C VAL A 67 9.60 0.45 16.30
N PRO A 68 9.90 1.32 17.29
CA PRO A 68 11.00 2.29 17.32
C PRO A 68 12.40 1.64 17.21
N LEU A 69 13.36 2.37 16.66
CA LEU A 69 14.75 1.95 16.57
C LEU A 69 15.37 1.86 17.97
N ASP A 70 16.33 0.94 18.13
CA ASP A 70 16.93 0.60 19.43
C ASP A 70 18.30 1.28 19.62
N TYR A 71 18.43 2.52 19.14
CA TYR A 71 19.64 3.33 19.32
C TYR A 71 19.29 4.82 19.43
N ALA A 72 20.24 5.60 19.96
CA ALA A 72 20.07 7.04 20.14
C ALA A 72 19.94 7.75 18.78
N ILE A 73 18.85 8.48 18.60
CA ILE A 73 18.58 9.28 17.41
C ILE A 73 18.91 10.73 17.72
N ASP A 74 19.80 11.32 16.93
CA ASP A 74 20.13 12.73 17.04
C ASP A 74 18.94 13.59 16.59
N LYS A 75 18.76 14.74 17.26
CA LYS A 75 17.79 15.73 16.81
C LYS A 75 18.26 16.34 15.51
N TRP A 76 17.33 16.58 14.60
CA TRP A 76 17.60 17.30 13.37
C TRP A 76 17.99 18.74 13.67
N GLU A 77 19.14 19.20 13.16
CA GLU A 77 19.60 20.58 13.32
C GLU A 77 18.62 21.59 12.70
N THR A 78 18.11 21.26 11.51
CA THR A 78 17.02 21.99 10.85
C THR A 78 15.77 21.14 10.89
N PRO A 79 14.68 21.58 11.54
CA PRO A 79 13.44 20.81 11.59
C PRO A 79 12.91 20.50 10.18
N PRO A 80 12.39 19.28 9.95
CA PRO A 80 11.81 18.92 8.66
C PRO A 80 10.55 19.74 8.35
N HIS A 81 10.40 20.19 7.11
CA HIS A 81 9.16 20.80 6.62
C HIS A 81 8.15 19.74 6.21
N ILE A 82 7.08 19.59 6.99
CA ILE A 82 6.13 18.49 6.89
C ILE A 82 4.73 19.00 6.56
N ALA A 83 4.08 18.35 5.59
CA ALA A 83 2.64 18.42 5.39
C ALA A 83 1.96 17.11 5.78
N VAL A 84 0.92 17.16 6.60
CA VAL A 84 0.02 16.01 6.77
C VAL A 84 -1.19 16.23 5.89
N ILE A 85 -1.43 15.32 4.94
CA ILE A 85 -2.58 15.34 4.04
C ILE A 85 -3.55 14.24 4.49
N CYS A 86 -4.67 14.68 5.07
CA CYS A 86 -5.67 13.82 5.67
C CYS A 86 -6.99 13.88 4.89
N HIS A 87 -7.45 12.76 4.33
CA HIS A 87 -8.83 12.68 3.84
C HIS A 87 -9.77 12.26 4.97
N MET A 88 -10.50 13.21 5.55
CA MET A 88 -11.39 13.01 6.68
C MET A 88 -12.86 12.97 6.24
N TYR A 89 -13.25 11.84 5.64
CA TYR A 89 -14.65 11.60 5.24
C TYR A 89 -15.59 11.40 6.44
N TYR A 90 -15.07 10.84 7.53
CA TYR A 90 -15.74 10.58 8.81
C TYR A 90 -15.21 11.56 9.86
N PRO A 91 -15.92 12.67 10.15
CA PRO A 91 -15.45 13.71 11.07
C PRO A 91 -15.50 13.28 12.54
N ASP A 92 -16.34 12.29 12.89
CA ASP A 92 -16.43 11.71 14.23
C ASP A 92 -15.11 11.06 14.72
N MET A 93 -14.15 10.91 13.81
CA MET A 93 -12.82 10.38 14.06
C MET A 93 -11.75 11.46 14.33
N ALA A 94 -12.11 12.74 14.31
CA ALA A 94 -11.17 13.84 14.45
C ALA A 94 -10.35 13.76 15.75
N ASP A 95 -10.98 13.40 16.87
CA ASP A 95 -10.31 13.28 18.17
C ASP A 95 -9.27 12.15 18.19
N GLU A 96 -9.61 10.97 17.65
CA GLU A 96 -8.68 9.84 17.53
C GLU A 96 -7.47 10.23 16.67
N PHE A 97 -7.72 10.84 15.51
CA PHE A 97 -6.66 11.27 14.60
C PHE A 97 -5.78 12.36 15.22
N ARG A 98 -6.37 13.32 15.93
CA ARG A 98 -5.62 14.33 16.69
C ARG A 98 -4.68 13.66 17.70
N GLY A 99 -5.13 12.61 18.39
CA GLY A 99 -4.29 11.81 19.29
C GLY A 99 -3.04 11.23 18.62
N TYR A 100 -3.21 10.56 17.47
CA TYR A 100 -2.07 10.05 16.69
C TYR A 100 -1.17 11.16 16.15
N LEU A 101 -1.75 12.26 15.68
CA LEU A 101 -1.02 13.41 15.13
C LEU A 101 -0.16 14.12 16.18
N LEU A 102 -0.55 14.08 17.46
CA LEU A 102 0.27 14.59 18.56
C LEU A 102 1.58 13.82 18.74
N ASN A 103 1.69 12.58 18.24
CA ASN A 103 2.94 11.82 18.27
C ASN A 103 3.99 12.30 17.26
N ILE A 104 3.68 13.22 16.35
CA ILE A 104 4.69 13.80 15.46
C ILE A 104 5.50 14.83 16.28
N PRO A 105 6.81 14.65 16.49
CA PRO A 105 7.62 15.52 17.38
C PRO A 105 7.95 16.89 16.79
N TYR A 106 7.61 17.12 15.52
CA TYR A 106 7.90 18.34 14.78
C TYR A 106 6.65 19.20 14.58
N SER A 107 6.86 20.47 14.21
CA SER A 107 5.76 21.30 13.68
C SER A 107 5.41 20.84 12.27
N PHE A 108 4.15 20.92 11.90
CA PHE A 108 3.65 20.54 10.58
C PHE A 108 2.31 21.19 10.28
N ASP A 109 2.06 21.43 9.00
CA ASP A 109 0.78 21.92 8.52
C ASP A 109 -0.13 20.77 8.11
N LEU A 110 -1.42 20.92 8.38
CA LEU A 110 -2.42 19.89 8.22
C LEU A 110 -3.41 20.31 7.13
N PHE A 111 -3.44 19.55 6.05
CA PHE A 111 -4.36 19.72 4.91
C PHE A 111 -5.42 18.63 4.97
N ILE A 112 -6.62 19.01 5.38
CA ILE A 112 -7.75 18.09 5.54
C ILE A 112 -8.72 18.26 4.38
N THR A 113 -9.16 17.17 3.77
CA THR A 113 -10.23 17.18 2.78
C THR A 113 -11.45 16.43 3.29
N THR A 114 -12.65 16.94 2.97
CA THR A 114 -13.94 16.31 3.25
C THR A 114 -14.94 16.64 2.13
N ASP A 115 -16.17 16.13 2.16
CA ASP A 115 -17.12 16.23 1.04
C ASP A 115 -18.32 17.16 1.26
N THR A 116 -18.51 17.69 2.47
CA THR A 116 -19.59 18.65 2.74
C THR A 116 -19.14 19.82 3.62
N LYS A 117 -19.86 20.94 3.53
CA LYS A 117 -19.63 22.12 4.38
C LYS A 117 -19.89 21.87 5.86
N GLU A 118 -20.88 21.03 6.16
CA GLU A 118 -21.18 20.58 7.53
C GLU A 118 -19.98 19.84 8.14
N LYS A 119 -19.46 18.83 7.44
CA LYS A 119 -18.27 18.11 7.90
C LYS A 119 -17.05 19.01 8.00
N GLN A 120 -16.88 19.97 7.07
CA GLN A 120 -15.79 20.94 7.14
C GLN A 120 -15.85 21.70 8.48
N LEU A 121 -17.03 22.18 8.88
CA LEU A 121 -17.22 22.88 10.14
C LEU A 121 -16.92 21.99 11.36
N ASP A 122 -17.42 20.75 11.36
CA ASP A 122 -17.15 19.79 12.44
C ASP A 122 -15.66 19.51 12.61
N ILE A 123 -14.94 19.33 11.50
CA ILE A 123 -13.50 19.11 11.48
C ILE A 123 -12.77 20.37 11.99
N GLN A 124 -13.13 21.56 11.50
CA GLN A 124 -12.53 22.81 11.97
C GLN A 124 -12.69 22.98 13.48
N ASN A 125 -13.86 22.65 14.03
CA ASN A 125 -14.11 22.65 15.47
C ASN A 125 -13.22 21.62 16.20
N GLY A 126 -13.12 20.41 15.67
CA GLY A 126 -12.25 19.35 16.22
C GLY A 126 -10.76 19.71 16.23
N PHE A 127 -10.32 20.60 15.35
CA PHE A 127 -8.94 21.07 15.27
C PHE A 127 -8.74 22.52 15.76
N ALA A 128 -9.74 23.16 16.36
CA ALA A 128 -9.64 24.55 16.82
C ALA A 128 -8.53 24.79 17.86
N GLN A 129 -8.20 23.75 18.65
CA GLN A 129 -7.11 23.79 19.64
C GLN A 129 -5.77 23.26 19.09
N TRP A 130 -5.65 23.03 17.78
CA TRP A 130 -4.39 22.60 17.18
C TRP A 130 -3.34 23.72 17.24
N ARG A 131 -2.11 23.36 17.60
CA ARG A 131 -0.99 24.31 17.83
C ARG A 131 0.33 23.92 17.19
N LYS A 132 0.41 22.76 16.51
CA LYS A 132 1.65 22.31 15.86
C LYS A 132 1.85 22.87 14.44
N GLY A 133 0.91 23.63 13.92
CA GLY A 133 0.99 24.30 12.62
C GLY A 133 -0.38 24.74 12.11
N HIS A 134 -0.43 25.19 10.87
CA HIS A 134 -1.64 25.62 10.20
C HIS A 134 -2.57 24.44 9.93
N VAL A 135 -3.89 24.67 9.97
CA VAL A 135 -4.90 23.68 9.60
C VAL A 135 -5.74 24.27 8.49
N ASP A 136 -5.69 23.64 7.33
CA ASP A 136 -6.51 23.98 6.17
C ASP A 136 -7.51 22.86 5.90
N VAL A 137 -8.79 23.20 5.74
CA VAL A 137 -9.86 22.22 5.55
C VAL A 137 -10.61 22.55 4.26
N HIS A 138 -10.60 21.63 3.31
CA HIS A 138 -11.20 21.80 1.98
C HIS A 138 -12.41 20.89 1.78
N VAL A 139 -13.44 21.43 1.12
CA VAL A 139 -14.58 20.64 0.63
C VAL A 139 -14.32 20.25 -0.82
N VAL A 140 -14.31 18.95 -1.09
CA VAL A 140 -14.05 18.36 -2.41
C VAL A 140 -15.15 17.38 -2.80
N PRO A 141 -15.44 17.16 -4.09
CA PRO A 141 -16.43 16.16 -4.48
C PRO A 141 -16.05 14.76 -3.97
N ASN A 142 -17.04 13.98 -3.51
CA ASN A 142 -16.85 12.60 -3.05
C ASN A 142 -16.55 11.65 -4.22
N ARG A 143 -15.30 11.68 -4.69
CA ARG A 143 -14.87 11.05 -5.94
C ARG A 143 -13.41 10.61 -5.80
N GLY A 144 -13.08 9.42 -6.30
CA GLY A 144 -11.71 8.88 -6.24
C GLY A 144 -11.23 8.48 -4.84
N ARG A 145 -12.15 8.22 -3.91
CA ARG A 145 -11.86 7.78 -2.53
C ARG A 145 -10.92 8.77 -1.83
N ASP A 146 -9.90 8.28 -1.15
CA ASP A 146 -8.86 9.08 -0.54
C ASP A 146 -7.75 9.50 -1.53
N ILE A 147 -7.72 8.94 -2.75
CA ILE A 147 -6.63 9.17 -3.72
C ILE A 147 -6.80 10.49 -4.45
N ALA A 148 -7.98 10.77 -5.01
CA ALA A 148 -8.19 12.02 -5.76
C ALA A 148 -8.10 13.26 -4.87
N PRO A 149 -8.64 13.29 -3.63
CA PRO A 149 -8.41 14.41 -2.73
C PRO A 149 -6.93 14.71 -2.50
N LYS A 150 -6.09 13.68 -2.32
CA LYS A 150 -4.64 13.84 -2.13
C LYS A 150 -3.94 14.36 -3.40
N LEU A 151 -4.16 13.70 -4.53
CA LEU A 151 -3.37 13.95 -5.76
C LEU A 151 -3.89 15.10 -6.62
N VAL A 152 -5.17 15.42 -6.52
CA VAL A 152 -5.82 16.46 -7.34
C VAL A 152 -6.06 17.71 -6.51
N ALA A 153 -6.74 17.58 -5.37
CA ALA A 153 -7.11 18.75 -4.58
C ALA A 153 -5.93 19.33 -3.76
N CYS A 154 -5.03 18.49 -3.26
CA CYS A 154 -3.83 18.91 -2.51
C CYS A 154 -2.56 18.92 -3.36
N LYS A 155 -2.67 18.99 -4.70
CA LYS A 155 -1.51 18.85 -5.60
C LYS A 155 -0.43 19.91 -5.38
N ASP A 156 -0.84 21.13 -5.08
CA ASP A 156 0.01 22.29 -4.83
C ASP A 156 0.78 22.20 -3.50
N VAL A 157 0.29 21.39 -2.55
CA VAL A 157 0.95 21.15 -1.26
C VAL A 157 2.32 20.52 -1.47
N TYR A 158 2.45 19.52 -2.35
CA TYR A 158 3.72 18.78 -2.52
C TYR A 158 4.89 19.67 -2.99
N GLY A 159 4.61 20.81 -3.63
CA GLY A 159 5.66 21.76 -4.03
C GLY A 159 6.21 22.63 -2.89
N GLN A 160 5.54 22.65 -1.73
CA GLN A 160 5.82 23.56 -0.62
C GLN A 160 6.49 22.87 0.58
N TYR A 161 6.42 21.54 0.65
CA TYR A 161 6.94 20.75 1.77
C TYR A 161 7.92 19.69 1.28
N GLU A 162 8.95 19.42 2.07
CA GLU A 162 9.93 18.37 1.77
C GLU A 162 9.33 16.98 2.02
N TYR A 163 8.60 16.84 3.14
CA TYR A 163 8.00 15.59 3.58
C TYR A 163 6.49 15.70 3.66
N PHE A 164 5.81 14.58 3.42
CA PHE A 164 4.39 14.45 3.63
C PHE A 164 4.01 13.17 4.34
N LEU A 165 2.85 13.20 5.01
CA LEU A 165 2.15 12.02 5.49
C LEU A 165 0.78 11.95 4.84
N HIS A 166 0.47 10.81 4.24
CA HIS A 166 -0.88 10.49 3.80
C HIS A 166 -1.61 9.66 4.84
N ILE A 167 -2.80 10.10 5.24
CA ILE A 167 -3.71 9.35 6.12
C ILE A 167 -5.17 9.60 5.73
N HIS A 168 -6.11 8.78 6.20
CA HIS A 168 -7.53 8.99 5.95
C HIS A 168 -8.44 8.30 6.98
N THR A 169 -9.68 8.79 7.14
CA THR A 169 -10.63 8.19 8.09
C THR A 169 -11.54 7.13 7.50
N LYS A 170 -11.37 6.76 6.22
CA LYS A 170 -12.22 5.78 5.52
C LYS A 170 -12.51 4.55 6.38
N LYS A 171 -13.79 4.33 6.67
CA LYS A 171 -14.34 3.11 7.28
C LYS A 171 -14.77 2.15 6.18
N SER A 172 -14.78 0.85 6.49
CA SER A 172 -15.45 -0.15 5.67
C SER A 172 -16.60 -0.75 6.48
N PRO A 173 -17.83 -0.24 6.36
CA PRO A 173 -18.97 -0.59 7.23
C PRO A 173 -19.37 -2.08 7.20
N HIS A 174 -18.84 -2.85 6.25
CA HIS A 174 -19.24 -4.24 5.98
C HIS A 174 -18.25 -5.27 6.54
N ALA A 175 -17.22 -4.86 7.29
CA ALA A 175 -16.33 -5.79 7.99
C ALA A 175 -15.63 -5.09 9.18
N GLU A 176 -15.97 -5.50 10.41
CA GLU A 176 -15.30 -5.04 11.65
C GLU A 176 -13.78 -5.22 11.60
N SER A 177 -13.30 -6.28 10.95
CA SER A 177 -11.87 -6.56 10.74
C SER A 177 -11.11 -5.50 9.93
N LEU A 178 -11.81 -4.59 9.25
CA LEU A 178 -11.20 -3.45 8.54
C LEU A 178 -11.07 -2.21 9.44
N GLY A 179 -11.78 -2.14 10.56
CA GLY A 179 -11.49 -1.18 11.63
C GLY A 179 -10.11 -1.42 12.22
N GLU A 180 -9.80 -2.69 12.51
CA GLU A 180 -8.47 -3.13 12.94
C GLU A 180 -7.38 -2.75 11.94
N TRP A 181 -7.67 -2.80 10.64
CA TRP A 181 -6.70 -2.43 9.61
C TRP A 181 -6.33 -0.94 9.66
N ARG A 182 -7.29 -0.04 9.88
CA ARG A 182 -6.97 1.40 10.02
C ARG A 182 -6.11 1.65 11.25
N THR A 183 -6.50 1.06 12.39
CA THR A 183 -5.73 1.17 13.63
C THR A 183 -4.31 0.64 13.43
N TYR A 184 -4.17 -0.52 12.77
CA TYR A 184 -2.88 -1.09 12.37
C TYR A 184 -2.03 -0.10 11.55
N LEU A 185 -2.59 0.53 10.52
CA LEU A 185 -1.84 1.51 9.71
C LEU A 185 -1.40 2.72 10.55
N LEU A 186 -2.28 3.26 11.39
CA LEU A 186 -1.96 4.39 12.26
C LEU A 186 -0.92 4.03 13.32
N GLN A 187 -1.00 2.84 13.91
CA GLN A 187 -0.02 2.36 14.90
C GLN A 187 1.38 2.14 14.31
N ASN A 188 1.47 1.76 13.03
CA ASN A 188 2.74 1.60 12.33
C ASN A 188 3.33 2.92 11.81
N LEU A 189 2.53 4.00 11.69
CA LEU A 189 2.99 5.29 11.14
C LEU A 189 3.11 6.39 12.19
N LEU A 190 2.30 6.33 13.25
CA LEU A 190 2.08 7.38 14.25
C LEU A 190 1.91 6.80 15.67
N GLY A 191 2.24 5.53 15.92
CA GLY A 191 1.93 4.87 17.19
C GLY A 191 2.57 5.49 18.42
N SER A 192 3.72 6.15 18.28
CA SER A 192 4.40 6.88 19.35
C SER A 192 5.39 7.91 18.80
N GLU A 193 5.82 8.85 19.64
CA GLU A 193 6.85 9.84 19.26
C GLU A 193 8.18 9.16 18.87
N ALA A 194 8.61 8.14 19.63
CA ALA A 194 9.81 7.36 19.33
C ALA A 194 9.74 6.65 17.97
N LEU A 195 8.55 6.17 17.58
CA LEU A 195 8.33 5.59 16.26
C LEU A 195 8.48 6.66 15.18
N VAL A 196 7.90 7.86 15.36
CA VAL A 196 8.02 8.93 14.37
C VAL A 196 9.46 9.45 14.28
N TYR A 197 10.22 9.53 15.38
CA TYR A 197 11.66 9.80 15.30
C TYR A 197 12.38 8.76 14.45
N SER A 198 12.01 7.48 14.54
CA SER A 198 12.60 6.41 13.71
C SER A 198 12.32 6.61 12.20
N VAL A 199 11.13 7.09 11.86
CA VAL A 199 10.78 7.46 10.46
C VAL A 199 11.71 8.55 9.94
N PHE A 200 11.89 9.63 10.71
CA PHE A 200 12.75 10.73 10.29
C PHE A 200 14.23 10.36 10.36
N GLU A 201 14.66 9.48 11.27
CA GLU A 201 16.02 8.94 11.23
C GLU A 201 16.30 8.20 9.93
N ALA A 202 15.36 7.37 9.45
CA ALA A 202 15.49 6.69 8.16
C ALA A 202 15.63 7.67 6.98
N PHE A 203 14.85 8.76 6.96
CA PHE A 203 15.02 9.81 5.95
C PHE A 203 16.35 10.57 6.07
N ARG A 204 16.89 10.71 7.28
CA ARG A 204 18.15 11.41 7.55
C ARG A 204 19.36 10.62 7.08
N VAL A 205 19.43 9.33 7.41
CA VAL A 205 20.59 8.48 7.10
C VAL A 205 20.69 8.14 5.61
N ASP A 206 19.56 8.17 4.90
CA ASP A 206 19.49 7.93 3.46
C ASP A 206 18.69 9.03 2.73
N PRO A 207 19.38 10.04 2.15
CA PRO A 207 18.74 11.08 1.35
C PRO A 207 17.95 10.55 0.14
N ASP A 208 18.29 9.37 -0.37
CA ASP A 208 17.59 8.73 -1.49
C ASP A 208 16.36 7.94 -1.01
N LEU A 209 16.03 7.94 0.28
CA LEU A 209 14.76 7.38 0.76
C LEU A 209 13.60 8.32 0.43
N GLY A 210 12.62 7.80 -0.30
CA GLY A 210 11.47 8.54 -0.78
C GLY A 210 10.14 8.15 -0.15
N MET A 211 9.94 6.90 0.28
CA MET A 211 8.67 6.47 0.90
C MET A 211 8.88 5.45 2.01
N ILE A 212 8.08 5.57 3.07
CA ILE A 212 8.04 4.65 4.22
C ILE A 212 6.59 4.24 4.45
N ALA A 213 6.31 2.94 4.40
CA ALA A 213 4.95 2.41 4.54
C ALA A 213 4.86 1.26 5.56
N PRO A 214 3.67 0.93 6.09
CA PRO A 214 3.47 -0.29 6.86
C PRO A 214 3.54 -1.55 5.98
N PRO A 215 3.80 -2.74 6.56
CA PRO A 215 3.57 -4.01 5.90
C PRO A 215 2.11 -4.20 5.51
N HIS A 216 1.85 -5.19 4.66
CA HIS A 216 0.48 -5.53 4.31
C HIS A 216 -0.24 -6.12 5.52
N TYR A 217 -1.44 -5.63 5.79
CA TYR A 217 -2.28 -6.19 6.84
C TYR A 217 -2.57 -7.67 6.56
N LYS A 218 -2.60 -8.50 7.61
CA LYS A 218 -2.67 -9.97 7.54
C LYS A 218 -3.74 -10.53 6.59
N THR A 219 -4.89 -9.86 6.47
CA THR A 219 -6.00 -10.29 5.62
C THR A 219 -5.84 -9.92 4.14
N LEU A 220 -4.91 -9.01 3.82
CA LEU A 220 -4.67 -8.49 2.48
C LEU A 220 -3.46 -9.09 1.79
N HIS A 221 -2.57 -9.74 2.53
CA HIS A 221 -1.33 -10.32 2.03
C HIS A 221 -1.52 -11.21 0.79
N LYS A 222 -2.59 -12.03 0.75
CA LYS A 222 -2.94 -12.90 -0.39
C LYS A 222 -3.60 -12.17 -1.58
N ARG A 223 -3.80 -10.86 -1.47
CA ARG A 223 -4.44 -9.99 -2.46
C ARG A 223 -3.48 -8.92 -2.99
N VAL A 224 -2.21 -8.99 -2.60
CA VAL A 224 -1.15 -8.14 -3.13
C VAL A 224 -0.83 -8.62 -4.54
N GLY A 225 -0.99 -7.73 -5.51
CA GLY A 225 -0.87 -8.06 -6.92
C GLY A 225 -1.70 -7.15 -7.80
N TRP A 226 -1.40 -7.14 -9.10
CA TRP A 226 -2.16 -6.34 -10.05
C TRP A 226 -3.60 -6.82 -10.22
N GLY A 227 -3.84 -8.12 -10.22
CA GLY A 227 -5.17 -8.67 -10.49
C GLY A 227 -5.79 -8.08 -11.78
N LEU A 228 -7.04 -7.66 -11.68
CA LEU A 228 -7.77 -7.01 -12.78
C LEU A 228 -7.33 -5.56 -13.05
N ASN A 229 -6.57 -4.95 -12.11
CA ASN A 229 -6.05 -3.59 -12.25
C ASN A 229 -4.87 -3.47 -13.24
N PHE A 230 -4.28 -4.58 -13.72
CA PHE A 230 -3.05 -4.50 -14.55
C PHE A 230 -3.20 -3.68 -15.82
N LYS A 231 -4.33 -3.81 -16.55
CA LYS A 231 -4.50 -3.15 -17.84
C LYS A 231 -4.41 -1.64 -17.67
N GLN A 232 -5.22 -1.10 -16.76
CA GLN A 232 -5.20 0.32 -16.42
C GLN A 232 -3.88 0.73 -15.74
N GLY A 233 -3.31 -0.13 -14.89
CA GLY A 233 -1.99 0.10 -14.29
C GLY A 233 -0.87 0.27 -15.32
N LYS A 234 -0.93 -0.48 -16.43
CA LYS A 234 0.03 -0.34 -17.53
C LYS A 234 -0.12 1.02 -18.21
N ASP A 235 -1.35 1.46 -18.45
CA ASP A 235 -1.63 2.77 -19.05
C ASP A 235 -1.11 3.92 -18.17
N ILE A 236 -1.32 3.83 -16.85
CA ILE A 236 -0.79 4.82 -15.89
C ILE A 236 0.73 4.76 -15.78
N ALA A 237 1.32 3.57 -15.73
CA ALA A 237 2.78 3.42 -15.71
C ALA A 237 3.42 4.04 -16.97
N MET A 238 2.83 3.83 -18.14
CA MET A 238 3.29 4.43 -19.39
C MET A 238 3.22 5.96 -19.36
N ARG A 239 2.20 6.57 -18.72
CA ARG A 239 2.15 8.05 -18.54
C ARG A 239 3.35 8.60 -17.76
N MET A 240 3.90 7.81 -16.83
CA MET A 240 5.12 8.17 -16.10
C MET A 240 6.41 7.73 -16.82
N GLY A 241 6.31 7.14 -18.02
CA GLY A 241 7.46 6.56 -18.73
C GLY A 241 8.05 5.35 -18.00
N ILE A 242 7.20 4.48 -17.47
CA ILE A 242 7.54 3.22 -16.81
C ILE A 242 6.94 2.04 -17.57
N SER A 243 7.69 0.95 -17.70
CA SER A 243 7.19 -0.33 -18.18
C SER A 243 6.97 -1.29 -17.01
N ILE A 244 5.75 -1.76 -16.82
CA ILE A 244 5.40 -2.76 -15.79
C ILE A 244 5.10 -4.13 -16.41
N SER A 245 5.27 -5.17 -15.60
CA SER A 245 5.10 -6.57 -16.00
C SER A 245 4.15 -7.29 -15.06
N LYS A 246 3.29 -8.18 -15.61
CA LYS A 246 2.46 -9.09 -14.79
C LYS A 246 3.29 -10.20 -14.13
N GLN A 247 4.47 -10.47 -14.68
CA GLN A 247 5.35 -11.55 -14.24
C GLN A 247 6.22 -11.15 -13.04
N ARG A 248 6.31 -9.85 -12.72
CA ARG A 248 7.00 -9.37 -11.53
C ARG A 248 6.03 -9.22 -10.36
N SER A 249 6.48 -9.57 -9.17
CA SER A 249 5.81 -9.17 -7.93
C SER A 249 5.70 -7.65 -7.87
N ILE A 250 4.64 -7.16 -7.26
CA ILE A 250 4.50 -5.75 -6.94
C ILE A 250 4.41 -5.55 -5.45
N ASP A 251 4.71 -4.33 -5.06
CA ASP A 251 4.50 -3.85 -3.71
C ASP A 251 3.97 -2.40 -3.76
N PHE A 252 3.27 -1.99 -2.71
CA PHE A 252 2.65 -0.69 -2.58
C PHE A 252 2.17 -0.44 -1.14
N PRO A 253 1.99 0.82 -0.70
CA PRO A 253 1.40 1.13 0.60
C PRO A 253 -0.10 0.77 0.58
N SER A 254 -0.44 -0.48 0.91
CA SER A 254 -1.83 -0.93 0.95
C SER A 254 -2.62 -0.14 1.99
N GLY A 255 -3.74 0.46 1.56
CA GLY A 255 -4.51 1.40 2.37
C GLY A 255 -4.08 2.85 2.17
N SER A 256 -3.14 3.12 1.26
CA SER A 256 -2.74 4.46 0.82
C SER A 256 -2.39 5.44 1.96
N MET A 257 -1.88 4.89 3.06
CA MET A 257 -1.29 5.63 4.19
C MET A 257 0.20 5.34 4.29
N PHE A 258 1.01 6.39 4.23
CA PHE A 258 2.47 6.28 4.22
C PHE A 258 3.11 7.65 4.41
N TRP A 259 4.34 7.65 4.90
CA TRP A 259 5.22 8.81 4.88
C TRP A 259 5.97 8.87 3.54
N GLY A 260 6.24 10.07 3.04
CA GLY A 260 6.99 10.24 1.82
C GLY A 260 7.75 11.56 1.75
N ARG A 261 8.77 11.59 0.91
CA ARG A 261 9.42 12.80 0.41
C ARG A 261 8.63 13.28 -0.82
N SER A 262 8.26 14.55 -0.87
CA SER A 262 7.42 15.09 -1.96
C SER A 262 8.02 14.84 -3.34
N ALA A 263 9.35 14.92 -3.46
CA ALA A 263 10.07 14.63 -4.70
C ALA A 263 9.84 13.20 -5.23
N ALA A 264 9.62 12.21 -4.36
CA ALA A 264 9.37 10.82 -4.76
C ALA A 264 7.99 10.62 -5.43
N LEU A 265 7.06 11.55 -5.22
CA LEU A 265 5.72 11.50 -5.81
C LEU A 265 5.65 12.23 -7.16
N LYS A 266 6.70 12.96 -7.54
CA LYS A 266 6.69 13.86 -8.69
C LYS A 266 6.25 13.17 -10.01
N PRO A 267 6.74 11.98 -10.39
CA PRO A 267 6.30 11.32 -11.62
C PRO A 267 4.79 11.09 -11.67
N LEU A 268 4.18 10.73 -10.53
CA LEU A 268 2.74 10.55 -10.44
C LEU A 268 1.97 11.88 -10.46
N LEU A 269 2.48 12.93 -9.81
CA LEU A 269 1.87 14.27 -9.84
C LEU A 269 1.92 14.88 -11.25
N ASP A 270 3.00 14.64 -11.99
CA ASP A 270 3.20 15.09 -13.37
C ASP A 270 2.25 14.40 -14.37
N CYS A 271 1.57 13.32 -13.96
CA CYS A 271 0.48 12.76 -14.75
C CYS A 271 -0.70 13.72 -14.87
N ASN A 272 -0.83 14.73 -13.99
CA ASN A 272 -1.87 15.75 -14.04
C ASN A 272 -3.29 15.17 -14.12
N PHE A 273 -3.61 14.23 -13.22
CA PHE A 273 -4.93 13.63 -13.18
C PHE A 273 -6.03 14.67 -13.00
N MET A 274 -7.09 14.53 -13.80
CA MET A 274 -8.32 15.30 -13.64
C MET A 274 -9.28 14.55 -12.74
N LEU A 275 -10.08 15.28 -11.97
CA LEU A 275 -11.08 14.69 -11.09
C LEU A 275 -12.05 13.80 -11.87
N GLU A 276 -12.35 14.18 -13.11
CA GLU A 276 -13.23 13.51 -14.06
C GLU A 276 -12.75 12.11 -14.48
N GLU A 277 -11.47 11.78 -14.27
CA GLU A 277 -10.93 10.45 -14.56
C GLU A 277 -11.29 9.43 -13.47
N PHE A 278 -11.58 9.89 -12.25
CA PHE A 278 -11.97 9.00 -11.14
C PHE A 278 -13.46 8.72 -11.22
N PRO A 279 -13.99 7.50 -11.19
CA PRO A 279 -15.45 7.31 -11.19
C PRO A 279 -16.09 7.92 -9.92
N ALA A 280 -17.35 8.37 -10.02
CA ALA A 280 -18.13 8.78 -8.86
C ALA A 280 -18.25 7.61 -7.84
N GLU A 281 -18.16 7.90 -6.54
CA GLU A 281 -18.17 6.84 -5.52
C GLU A 281 -19.56 6.21 -5.41
N LYS A 282 -19.62 4.91 -5.72
CA LYS A 282 -20.81 4.04 -5.63
C LYS A 282 -20.50 2.76 -4.84
N LYS A 283 -19.59 2.84 -3.85
CA LYS A 283 -19.10 1.71 -3.03
C LYS A 283 -18.39 0.61 -3.85
N GLN A 284 -17.73 0.97 -4.94
CA GLN A 284 -17.03 0.00 -5.81
C GLN A 284 -15.86 -0.69 -5.08
N LYS A 285 -15.80 -2.02 -5.05
CA LYS A 285 -14.83 -2.74 -4.19
C LYS A 285 -13.41 -2.87 -4.76
N ASP A 286 -13.22 -2.76 -6.07
CA ASP A 286 -11.94 -2.84 -6.78
C ASP A 286 -12.10 -2.21 -8.19
N GLU A 287 -11.05 -2.23 -9.03
CA GLU A 287 -11.09 -1.91 -10.47
C GLU A 287 -11.46 -0.44 -10.76
N THR A 288 -11.03 0.47 -9.89
CA THR A 288 -11.14 1.91 -10.14
C THR A 288 -9.76 2.53 -10.24
N LEU A 289 -9.68 3.71 -10.87
CA LEU A 289 -8.43 4.47 -10.96
C LEU A 289 -7.75 4.66 -9.60
N ALA A 290 -8.52 4.80 -8.51
CA ALA A 290 -7.98 4.89 -7.16
C ALA A 290 -7.20 3.62 -6.75
N HIS A 291 -7.73 2.42 -7.02
CA HIS A 291 -7.05 1.16 -6.69
C HIS A 291 -5.82 0.92 -7.57
N VAL A 292 -5.86 1.38 -8.83
CA VAL A 292 -4.70 1.36 -9.72
C VAL A 292 -3.60 2.27 -9.21
N ILE A 293 -3.93 3.51 -8.86
CA ILE A 293 -2.96 4.48 -8.36
C ILE A 293 -2.36 4.03 -7.02
N GLU A 294 -3.15 3.40 -6.13
CA GLU A 294 -2.61 2.80 -4.90
C GLU A 294 -1.41 1.87 -5.20
N ARG A 295 -1.50 1.08 -6.27
CA ARG A 295 -0.45 0.12 -6.70
C ARG A 295 0.74 0.76 -7.40
N ILE A 296 0.66 2.06 -7.67
CA ILE A 296 1.66 2.80 -8.46
C ILE A 296 2.60 3.62 -7.57
N TYR A 297 2.26 3.89 -6.31
CA TYR A 297 3.08 4.78 -5.46
C TYR A 297 4.56 4.42 -5.40
N PHE A 298 4.91 3.14 -5.19
CA PHE A 298 6.32 2.71 -5.19
C PHE A 298 6.98 2.77 -6.56
N TYR A 299 6.24 2.55 -7.65
CA TYR A 299 6.76 2.79 -9.00
C TYR A 299 7.07 4.27 -9.24
N SER A 300 6.24 5.18 -8.74
CA SER A 300 6.53 6.62 -8.79
C SER A 300 7.80 6.94 -8.01
N CYS A 301 7.94 6.37 -6.80
CA CYS A 301 9.11 6.55 -5.95
C CYS A 301 10.40 6.17 -6.68
N GLU A 302 10.44 4.96 -7.25
CA GLU A 302 11.61 4.45 -7.97
C GLU A 302 11.87 5.22 -9.26
N LYS A 303 10.82 5.61 -9.98
CA LYS A 303 10.95 6.44 -11.18
C LYS A 303 11.55 7.81 -10.88
N ALA A 304 11.28 8.35 -9.70
CA ALA A 304 11.86 9.60 -9.22
C ALA A 304 13.33 9.45 -8.76
N GLY A 305 13.88 8.23 -8.79
CA GLY A 305 15.24 7.94 -8.33
C GLY A 305 15.34 7.66 -6.82
N PHE A 306 14.21 7.51 -6.13
CA PHE A 306 14.17 7.24 -4.70
C PHE A 306 13.90 5.78 -4.39
N ARG A 307 14.23 5.37 -3.17
CA ARG A 307 13.96 4.06 -2.59
C ARG A 307 12.76 4.13 -1.68
N TRP A 308 12.21 2.97 -1.34
CA TRP A 308 11.15 2.84 -0.36
C TRP A 308 11.48 1.72 0.62
N VAL A 309 10.97 1.82 1.84
CA VAL A 309 11.07 0.77 2.86
C VAL A 309 9.75 0.55 3.56
N LYS A 310 9.63 -0.62 4.19
CA LYS A 310 8.54 -0.92 5.12
C LYS A 310 9.02 -0.84 6.57
N ILE A 311 8.17 -0.33 7.44
CA ILE A 311 8.40 -0.28 8.89
C ILE A 311 7.30 -1.01 9.62
N VAL A 312 7.64 -1.71 10.70
CA VAL A 312 6.66 -2.38 11.55
C VAL A 312 6.90 -2.03 13.01
N ASN A 313 5.83 -1.65 13.69
CA ASN A 313 5.86 -1.41 15.13
C ASN A 313 6.17 -2.73 15.85
N ILE A 314 7.19 -2.76 16.72
CA ILE A 314 7.65 -3.96 17.43
C ILE A 314 6.56 -4.70 18.23
N ILE A 315 5.47 -4.01 18.56
CA ILE A 315 4.31 -4.57 19.26
C ILE A 315 3.49 -5.50 18.34
N GLU A 316 3.69 -5.44 17.02
CA GLU A 316 2.93 -6.19 16.02
C GLU A 316 3.81 -7.19 15.27
N GLN A 317 3.85 -8.44 15.73
CA GLN A 317 4.49 -9.54 14.97
C GLN A 317 3.45 -10.52 14.43
N ASN A 318 3.46 -10.70 13.10
CA ASN A 318 2.67 -11.68 12.38
C ASN A 318 3.59 -12.51 11.47
N GLY A 319 3.29 -13.80 11.28
CA GLY A 319 4.19 -14.75 10.61
C GLY A 319 4.56 -14.46 9.14
N HIS A 320 3.94 -13.47 8.48
CA HIS A 320 4.29 -13.04 7.11
C HIS A 320 5.23 -11.81 7.06
N ILE A 321 5.52 -11.21 8.22
CA ILE A 321 6.39 -10.04 8.35
C ILE A 321 7.75 -10.52 8.83
N LYS A 322 8.80 -10.17 8.09
CA LYS A 322 10.19 -10.35 8.54
C LYS A 322 10.75 -8.99 8.94
N SER A 323 10.83 -8.74 10.24
CA SER A 323 11.36 -7.50 10.77
C SER A 323 12.85 -7.63 11.14
N ALA A 324 13.62 -6.60 10.81
CA ALA A 324 15.01 -6.46 11.24
C ALA A 324 15.08 -5.46 12.40
N LYS A 325 15.71 -5.88 13.50
CA LYS A 325 16.18 -4.94 14.53
C LYS A 325 17.43 -4.25 14.03
N ILE A 326 17.49 -2.95 14.25
CA ILE A 326 18.57 -2.09 13.77
C ILE A 326 19.12 -1.34 14.97
N ASP A 327 20.41 -1.54 15.22
CA ASP A 327 21.07 -1.11 16.46
C ASP A 327 22.01 0.10 16.24
N ASN A 328 22.14 0.57 15.00
CA ASN A 328 22.91 1.77 14.64
C ASN A 328 22.50 2.33 13.26
N SER A 329 22.92 3.56 12.98
CA SER A 329 22.60 4.30 11.75
C SER A 329 23.21 3.70 10.48
N GLU A 330 24.39 3.08 10.58
CA GLU A 330 25.07 2.45 9.45
C GLU A 330 24.32 1.20 8.97
N ASP A 331 23.84 0.38 9.91
CA ASP A 331 23.02 -0.79 9.59
C ASP A 331 21.62 -0.39 9.09
N LEU A 332 21.06 0.71 9.59
CA LEU A 332 19.84 1.31 9.04
C LEU A 332 20.03 1.66 7.56
N LYS A 333 21.10 2.39 7.26
CA LYS A 333 21.44 2.81 5.90
C LYS A 333 21.68 1.62 4.97
N LYS A 334 22.41 0.60 5.43
CA LYS A 334 22.61 -0.65 4.68
C LYS A 334 21.30 -1.37 4.41
N PHE A 335 20.39 -1.42 5.38
CA PHE A 335 19.07 -2.03 5.20
C PHE A 335 18.28 -1.30 4.11
N ILE A 336 18.21 0.03 4.19
CA ILE A 336 17.51 0.87 3.18
C ILE A 336 18.15 0.70 1.80
N ALA A 337 19.48 0.66 1.72
CA ALA A 337 20.22 0.50 0.46
C ALA A 337 20.09 -0.87 -0.20
N LYS A 338 19.87 -1.93 0.59
CA LYS A 338 19.59 -3.25 0.03
C LYS A 338 18.30 -3.27 -0.80
N GLY A 339 17.34 -2.42 -0.43
CA GLY A 339 16.15 -2.11 -1.22
C GLY A 339 15.21 -3.29 -1.49
N SER A 340 14.03 -2.95 -2.03
CA SER A 340 13.02 -3.88 -2.51
C SER A 340 12.56 -3.48 -3.94
N GLY A 341 13.51 -3.07 -4.79
CA GLY A 341 13.21 -2.44 -6.08
C GLY A 341 12.27 -3.24 -6.99
N LEU A 342 11.31 -2.54 -7.62
CA LEU A 342 10.32 -3.08 -8.55
C LEU A 342 10.74 -2.92 -10.03
N LEU A 343 11.48 -1.85 -10.35
CA LEU A 343 11.94 -1.46 -11.70
C LEU A 343 13.22 -2.17 -12.15
#